data_AF-A0A9W5QFI3-F1
#
_entry.id   AF-A0A9W5QFI3-F1
#
_cell.length_a   1.000
_cell.length_b   1.000
_cell.length_c   1.000
_cell.angle_alpha   90.00
_cell.angle_beta   90.00
_cell.angle_gamma   90.00
#
_symmetry.space_group_name_H-M   'P 1'
#
loop_
_entity.id
_entity.type
_entity.pdbx_description
1 polymer ?
#
loop_
_entity_poly.entity_id
_entity_poly.type
_entity_poly.pdbx_seq_one_letter_code
_entity_poly.pdbx_strand_id
1 'polypeptide(L)'
;MIKITKGNLLEADAQALVNTVNTVGVMGKGIALQFKQAFPDNFKAYQKACKINQVQPGKMFIYKTHLLGSPEYIINFPTKRHWKNKSRIEDIKSGLSSLRNEIINYNIKSIALPPLGCGNGGLDWSEVQPLIIKSLEDLNTTVYLYEPSGHPDPNSMKIGTTKPKMTKARALLLLLMEQYRAPGYHLSLLEIQKLAYFLQECGEPLRLNFVKYIYGPYAENLNHVLIRLEGHYIRGYGDRNSKSDINLFEDAILEAKEFISHDEESLKRLEEVKNLIEGYETPYGMELLATVHWSIKYGNNSIMDFDEIINYIHSWNERKKHVFKNNHIKKTMQHLEIFMQ
;
A
#
# COMPACT_ATOMS: atom_id res chain seq x y z
N MET A 1 -22.00 0.66 28.52
CA MET A 1 -20.68 0.41 29.16
C MET A 1 -19.58 0.61 28.13
N ILE A 2 -18.60 1.48 28.39
CA ILE A 2 -17.47 1.73 27.49
C ILE A 2 -16.20 1.10 28.06
N LYS A 3 -15.53 0.26 27.27
CA LYS A 3 -14.26 -0.39 27.58
C LYS A 3 -13.18 0.20 26.66
N ILE A 4 -12.25 0.93 27.26
CA ILE A 4 -11.03 1.37 26.55
C ILE A 4 -10.14 0.15 26.37
N THR A 5 -9.73 -0.13 25.13
CA THR A 5 -8.97 -1.33 24.77
C THR A 5 -7.83 -1.02 23.80
N LYS A 6 -6.93 -1.98 23.62
CA LYS A 6 -5.83 -1.96 22.65
C LYS A 6 -5.82 -3.26 21.85
N GLY A 7 -5.16 -3.27 20.71
CA GLY A 7 -5.01 -4.45 19.85
C GLY A 7 -5.71 -4.31 18.50
N ASN A 8 -6.04 -5.44 17.87
CA ASN A 8 -6.65 -5.46 16.54
C ASN A 8 -8.19 -5.34 16.62
N LEU A 9 -8.75 -4.27 16.06
CA LEU A 9 -10.21 -4.05 16.03
C LEU A 9 -10.96 -5.13 15.24
N LEU A 10 -10.34 -5.70 14.19
CA LEU A 10 -10.97 -6.74 13.36
C LEU A 10 -11.15 -8.07 14.10
N GLU A 11 -10.53 -8.23 15.27
CA GLU A 11 -10.64 -9.40 16.14
C GLU A 11 -11.61 -9.19 17.30
N ALA A 12 -12.20 -8.00 17.42
CA ALA A 12 -13.16 -7.72 18.46
C ALA A 12 -14.37 -8.66 18.34
N ASP A 13 -14.70 -9.35 19.43
CA ASP A 13 -15.96 -10.08 19.56
C ASP A 13 -17.10 -9.09 19.86
N ALA A 14 -17.50 -8.38 18.81
CA ALA A 14 -18.54 -7.38 18.84
C ALA A 14 -19.53 -7.61 17.69
N GLN A 15 -20.81 -7.35 17.95
CA GLN A 15 -21.87 -7.49 16.95
C GLN A 15 -21.64 -6.54 15.75
N ALA A 16 -21.10 -5.35 15.99
CA ALA A 16 -20.77 -4.39 14.94
C ALA A 16 -19.32 -3.91 15.01
N LEU A 17 -18.67 -3.78 13.86
CA LEU A 17 -17.34 -3.15 13.75
C LEU A 17 -17.44 -1.83 12.98
N VAL A 18 -16.81 -0.77 13.49
CA VAL A 18 -16.77 0.52 12.81
C VAL A 18 -15.53 0.63 11.93
N ASN A 19 -15.74 0.88 10.65
CA ASN A 19 -14.71 1.17 9.66
C ASN A 19 -14.66 2.68 9.37
N THR A 20 -13.50 3.31 9.44
CA THR A 20 -13.39 4.73 9.06
C THR A 20 -13.13 4.86 7.56
N VAL A 21 -14.01 5.56 6.86
CA VAL A 21 -14.00 5.63 5.38
C VAL A 21 -14.00 7.06 4.86
N ASN A 22 -13.77 7.20 3.55
CA ASN A 22 -14.06 8.43 2.83
C ASN A 22 -15.40 8.35 2.11
N THR A 23 -15.77 9.35 1.32
CA THR A 23 -17.02 9.35 0.54
C THR A 23 -16.82 9.04 -0.94
N VAL A 24 -15.57 8.84 -1.39
CA VAL A 24 -15.23 8.62 -2.81
C VAL A 24 -14.92 7.17 -3.18
N GLY A 25 -15.29 6.21 -2.32
CA GLY A 25 -15.25 4.79 -2.68
C GLY A 25 -13.86 4.16 -2.64
N VAL A 26 -12.90 4.75 -1.92
CA VAL A 26 -11.53 4.22 -1.80
C VAL A 26 -11.28 3.68 -0.39
N MET A 27 -10.79 2.45 -0.27
CA MET A 27 -10.28 1.89 1.00
C MET A 27 -8.83 1.47 0.78
N GLY A 28 -7.92 2.44 0.87
CA GLY A 28 -6.53 2.28 0.43
C GLY A 28 -5.50 2.28 1.55
N LYS A 29 -5.87 2.64 2.80
CA LYS A 29 -4.89 2.77 3.89
C LYS A 29 -5.46 2.58 5.28
N GLY A 30 -4.56 2.33 6.24
CA GLY A 30 -4.88 2.16 7.65
C GLY A 30 -5.98 1.12 7.84
N ILE A 31 -6.87 1.39 8.79
CA ILE A 31 -7.94 0.45 9.13
C ILE A 31 -8.89 0.17 7.94
N ALA A 32 -9.13 1.15 7.06
CA ALA A 32 -10.00 0.97 5.89
C ALA A 32 -9.48 -0.11 4.93
N LEU A 33 -8.16 -0.14 4.71
CA LEU A 33 -7.55 -1.20 3.88
C LEU A 33 -7.72 -2.57 4.53
N GLN A 34 -7.54 -2.66 5.85
CA GLN A 34 -7.72 -3.91 6.58
C GLN A 34 -9.18 -4.40 6.49
N PHE A 35 -10.16 -3.50 6.61
CA PHE A 35 -11.58 -3.84 6.36
C PHE A 35 -11.84 -4.30 4.92
N LYS A 36 -11.20 -3.69 3.92
CA LYS A 36 -11.33 -4.12 2.52
C LYS A 36 -10.77 -5.53 2.30
N GLN A 37 -9.66 -5.86 2.97
CA GLN A 37 -9.04 -7.18 2.90
C GLN A 37 -9.85 -8.23 3.67
N ALA A 38 -10.33 -7.91 4.88
CA ALA A 38 -11.10 -8.81 5.72
C ALA A 38 -12.55 -9.02 5.21
N PHE A 39 -13.16 -7.98 4.64
CA PHE A 39 -14.57 -7.98 4.22
C PHE A 39 -14.73 -7.41 2.80
N PRO A 40 -14.31 -8.17 1.77
CA PRO A 40 -14.32 -7.69 0.38
C PRO A 40 -15.71 -7.35 -0.15
N ASP A 41 -16.76 -8.05 0.31
CA ASP A 41 -18.14 -7.77 -0.13
C ASP A 41 -18.71 -6.49 0.49
N ASN A 42 -18.33 -6.16 1.74
CA ASN A 42 -18.56 -4.84 2.32
C ASN A 42 -17.92 -3.75 1.44
N PHE A 43 -16.67 -3.93 1.01
CA PHE A 43 -16.01 -2.95 0.16
C PHE A 43 -16.73 -2.78 -1.20
N LYS A 44 -17.15 -3.87 -1.84
CA LYS A 44 -17.93 -3.81 -3.10
C LYS A 44 -19.24 -3.02 -2.90
N ALA A 45 -19.97 -3.29 -1.82
CA ALA A 45 -21.22 -2.61 -1.51
C ALA A 45 -20.99 -1.11 -1.20
N TYR A 46 -20.00 -0.80 -0.36
CA TYR A 46 -19.59 0.58 -0.06
C TYR A 46 -19.18 1.35 -1.32
N GLN A 47 -18.38 0.74 -2.20
CA GLN A 47 -17.93 1.41 -3.42
C GLN A 47 -19.10 1.73 -4.36
N LYS A 48 -20.10 0.84 -4.47
CA LYS A 48 -21.34 1.11 -5.20
C LYS A 48 -22.11 2.25 -4.56
N ALA A 49 -22.28 2.25 -3.24
CA ALA A 49 -22.97 3.31 -2.49
C ALA A 49 -22.30 4.69 -2.66
N CYS A 50 -20.96 4.75 -2.68
CA CYS A 50 -20.23 5.98 -2.97
C CYS A 50 -20.50 6.51 -4.37
N LYS A 51 -20.55 5.65 -5.39
CA LYS A 51 -20.82 6.06 -6.79
C LYS A 51 -22.18 6.73 -6.98
N ILE A 52 -23.15 6.40 -6.12
CA ILE A 52 -24.49 6.99 -6.11
C ILE A 52 -24.70 7.98 -4.96
N ASN A 53 -23.61 8.52 -4.40
CA ASN A 53 -23.61 9.56 -3.35
C ASN A 53 -24.40 9.21 -2.08
N GLN A 54 -24.55 7.92 -1.76
CA GLN A 54 -25.24 7.48 -0.54
C GLN A 54 -24.37 7.56 0.72
N VAL A 55 -23.06 7.72 0.56
CA VAL A 55 -22.09 7.83 1.67
C VAL A 55 -21.65 9.29 1.80
N GLN A 56 -21.98 9.93 2.92
CA GLN A 56 -21.69 11.35 3.19
C GLN A 56 -21.33 11.54 4.68
N PRO A 57 -20.60 12.60 5.06
CA PRO A 57 -20.40 12.90 6.48
C PRO A 57 -21.74 13.00 7.22
N GLY A 58 -21.82 12.41 8.41
CA GLY A 58 -23.07 12.31 9.15
C GLY A 58 -24.06 11.26 8.61
N LYS A 59 -23.69 10.44 7.61
CA LYS A 59 -24.53 9.34 7.12
C LYS A 59 -23.74 8.03 7.09
N MET A 60 -24.09 7.12 7.98
CA MET A 60 -23.41 5.81 8.05
C MET A 60 -23.80 4.96 6.84
N PHE A 61 -22.85 4.14 6.36
CA PHE A 61 -23.17 3.06 5.43
C PHE A 61 -22.98 1.71 6.13
N ILE A 62 -24.10 1.04 6.41
CA ILE A 62 -24.13 -0.22 7.16
C ILE A 62 -24.21 -1.39 6.19
N TYR A 63 -23.32 -2.35 6.37
CA TYR A 63 -23.29 -3.61 5.64
C TYR A 63 -23.53 -4.78 6.59
N LYS A 64 -24.47 -5.67 6.27
CA LYS A 64 -24.69 -6.91 7.01
C LYS A 64 -23.77 -8.01 6.46
N THR A 65 -22.97 -8.64 7.31
CA THR A 65 -21.90 -9.56 6.88
C THR A 65 -22.41 -10.94 6.46
N HIS A 66 -23.62 -11.31 6.90
CA HIS A 66 -24.22 -12.64 6.71
C HIS A 66 -23.36 -13.81 7.26
N LEU A 67 -22.43 -13.52 8.17
CA LEU A 67 -21.66 -14.53 8.88
C LEU A 67 -22.53 -15.22 9.94
N LEU A 68 -22.21 -16.49 10.24
CA LEU A 68 -22.87 -17.25 11.31
C LEU A 68 -22.48 -16.78 12.73
N GLY A 69 -21.55 -15.81 12.83
CA GLY A 69 -21.06 -15.24 14.10
C GLY A 69 -20.67 -13.77 13.96
N SER A 70 -19.94 -13.24 14.94
CA SER A 70 -19.48 -11.85 14.98
C SER A 70 -18.44 -11.54 13.89
N PRO A 71 -18.46 -10.34 13.27
CA PRO A 71 -19.47 -9.30 13.43
C PRO A 71 -20.66 -9.52 12.49
N GLU A 72 -21.87 -9.19 12.94
CA GLU A 72 -23.08 -9.17 12.11
C GLU A 72 -23.11 -7.93 11.18
N TYR A 73 -22.55 -6.81 11.65
CA TYR A 73 -22.55 -5.54 10.93
C TYR A 73 -21.16 -4.93 10.78
N ILE A 74 -20.92 -4.31 9.63
CA ILE A 74 -19.83 -3.37 9.41
C ILE A 74 -20.45 -2.00 9.19
N ILE A 75 -20.09 -1.05 10.04
CA ILE A 75 -20.57 0.32 9.96
C ILE A 75 -19.46 1.19 9.38
N ASN A 76 -19.61 1.59 8.13
CA ASN A 76 -18.66 2.46 7.45
C ASN A 76 -18.97 3.92 7.81
N PHE A 77 -18.14 4.47 8.70
CA PHE A 77 -18.22 5.82 9.26
C PHE A 77 -17.42 6.79 8.39
N PRO A 78 -18.06 7.75 7.68
CA PRO A 78 -17.35 8.68 6.82
C PRO A 78 -16.63 9.76 7.64
N THR A 79 -15.32 9.61 7.82
CA THR A 79 -14.47 10.58 8.53
C THR A 79 -13.78 11.57 7.58
N LYS A 80 -13.91 11.37 6.27
CA LYS A 80 -13.30 12.21 5.22
C LYS A 80 -14.22 12.31 4.02
N ARG A 81 -14.21 13.46 3.34
CA ARG A 81 -14.88 13.60 2.03
C ARG A 81 -14.05 12.94 0.93
N HIS A 82 -12.79 13.38 0.79
CA HIS A 82 -11.81 12.78 -0.11
C HIS A 82 -10.65 12.18 0.69
N TRP A 83 -10.09 11.05 0.25
CA TRP A 83 -9.03 10.34 0.99
C TRP A 83 -7.73 11.16 1.15
N LYS A 84 -7.44 12.07 0.21
CA LYS A 84 -6.31 13.02 0.26
C LYS A 84 -6.45 14.08 1.36
N ASN A 85 -7.67 14.37 1.83
CA ASN A 85 -7.93 15.46 2.76
C ASN A 85 -7.75 15.00 4.22
N LYS A 86 -7.57 15.97 5.13
CA LYS A 86 -7.65 15.73 6.58
C LYS A 86 -9.11 15.49 7.00
N SER A 87 -9.29 14.82 8.13
CA SER A 87 -10.60 14.68 8.78
C SER A 87 -10.98 16.00 9.45
N ARG A 88 -12.29 16.21 9.65
CA ARG A 88 -12.81 17.42 10.31
C ARG A 88 -13.59 17.03 11.56
N ILE A 89 -13.42 17.78 12.64
CA ILE A 89 -14.10 17.49 13.89
C ILE A 89 -15.63 17.58 13.76
N GLU A 90 -16.14 18.45 12.87
CA GLU A 90 -17.57 18.56 12.52
C GLU A 90 -18.13 17.27 11.88
N ASP A 91 -17.35 16.62 11.01
CA ASP A 91 -17.72 15.35 10.37
C ASP A 91 -17.76 14.22 11.42
N ILE A 92 -16.89 14.27 12.45
CA ILE A 92 -16.90 13.32 13.57
C ILE A 92 -18.12 13.51 14.47
N LYS A 93 -18.43 14.76 14.85
CA LYS A 93 -19.59 15.07 15.70
C LYS A 93 -20.92 14.65 15.04
N SER A 94 -21.11 15.03 13.78
CA SER A 94 -22.28 14.62 13.00
C SER A 94 -22.34 13.10 12.80
N GLY A 95 -21.21 12.48 12.49
CA GLY A 95 -21.12 11.02 12.37
C GLY A 95 -21.43 10.27 13.66
N LEU A 96 -21.01 10.77 14.83
CA LEU A 96 -21.31 10.17 16.13
C LEU A 96 -22.79 10.27 16.49
N SER A 97 -23.44 11.40 16.20
CA SER A 97 -24.89 11.55 16.34
C SER A 97 -25.65 10.53 15.50
N SER A 98 -25.24 10.35 14.24
CA SER A 98 -25.85 9.34 13.37
C SER A 98 -25.54 7.92 13.82
N LEU A 99 -24.30 7.63 14.19
CA LEU A 99 -23.90 6.31 14.71
C LEU A 99 -24.74 5.90 15.92
N ARG A 100 -24.99 6.84 16.86
CA ARG A 100 -25.87 6.61 18.00
C ARG A 100 -27.27 6.19 17.56
N ASN A 101 -27.85 6.90 16.60
CA ASN A 101 -29.18 6.56 16.07
C ASN A 101 -29.18 5.17 15.43
N GLU A 102 -28.14 4.83 14.67
CA GLU A 102 -28.02 3.50 14.05
C GLU A 102 -27.87 2.39 15.10
N ILE A 103 -27.11 2.62 16.18
CA ILE A 103 -26.99 1.66 17.29
C ILE A 103 -28.36 1.35 17.90
N ILE A 104 -29.19 2.38 18.10
CA ILE A 104 -30.54 2.22 18.64
C ILE A 104 -31.44 1.51 17.63
N ASN A 105 -31.47 1.97 16.38
CA ASN A 105 -32.35 1.45 15.32
C ASN A 105 -32.08 -0.02 15.01
N TYR A 106 -30.81 -0.43 14.96
CA TYR A 106 -30.40 -1.80 14.70
C TYR A 106 -30.28 -2.64 15.99
N ASN A 107 -30.60 -2.06 17.15
CA ASN A 107 -30.52 -2.71 18.46
C ASN A 107 -29.16 -3.37 18.73
N ILE A 108 -28.07 -2.67 18.38
CA ILE A 108 -26.70 -3.18 18.47
C ILE A 108 -26.30 -3.34 19.94
N LYS A 109 -25.95 -4.56 20.34
CA LYS A 109 -25.60 -4.93 21.72
C LYS A 109 -24.13 -4.74 22.05
N SER A 110 -23.26 -4.89 21.06
CA SER A 110 -21.83 -4.63 21.20
C SER A 110 -21.23 -4.04 19.94
N ILE A 111 -20.34 -3.06 20.09
CA ILE A 111 -19.71 -2.35 18.98
C ILE A 111 -18.24 -2.06 19.27
N ALA A 112 -17.37 -2.24 18.28
CA ALA A 112 -15.96 -1.85 18.36
C ALA A 112 -15.67 -0.61 17.49
N LEU A 113 -15.02 0.39 18.08
CA LEU A 113 -14.69 1.66 17.43
C LEU A 113 -13.18 1.90 17.38
N PRO A 114 -12.64 2.34 16.23
CA PRO A 114 -11.27 2.85 16.14
C PRO A 114 -11.19 4.31 16.58
N PRO A 115 -9.98 4.89 16.69
CA PRO A 115 -9.82 6.31 16.95
C PRO A 115 -10.25 7.16 15.72
N LEU A 116 -11.50 7.62 15.73
CA LEU A 116 -12.18 8.21 14.58
C LEU A 116 -11.48 9.47 14.06
N GLY A 117 -11.09 9.47 12.78
CA GLY A 117 -10.43 10.63 12.15
C GLY A 117 -9.04 10.97 12.71
N CYS A 118 -8.50 10.14 13.61
CA CYS A 118 -7.14 10.25 14.11
C CYS A 118 -6.13 9.62 13.12
N GLY A 119 -4.84 9.72 13.42
CA GLY A 119 -3.76 9.15 12.60
C GLY A 119 -3.77 9.70 11.17
N ASN A 120 -4.28 8.91 10.22
CA ASN A 120 -4.44 9.32 8.83
C ASN A 120 -5.34 10.54 8.63
N GLY A 121 -6.32 10.76 9.51
CA GLY A 121 -7.18 11.94 9.48
C GLY A 121 -6.57 13.17 10.13
N GLY A 122 -5.60 12.99 11.04
CA GLY A 122 -4.84 14.05 11.68
C GLY A 122 -5.55 14.80 12.80
N LEU A 123 -6.72 14.34 13.28
CA LEU A 123 -7.33 14.86 14.50
C LEU A 123 -6.57 14.39 15.74
N ASP A 124 -6.59 15.20 16.80
CA ASP A 124 -6.01 14.88 18.09
C ASP A 124 -6.92 13.91 18.85
N TRP A 125 -6.33 12.82 19.37
CA TRP A 125 -7.07 11.82 20.13
C TRP A 125 -7.65 12.39 21.42
N SER A 126 -6.96 13.33 22.07
CA SER A 126 -7.43 14.00 23.29
C SER A 126 -8.70 14.84 23.05
N GLU A 127 -8.95 15.27 21.81
CA GLU A 127 -10.19 15.94 21.42
C GLU A 127 -11.29 14.95 21.00
N VAL A 128 -10.91 13.87 20.30
CA VAL A 128 -11.88 12.90 19.74
C VAL A 128 -12.42 11.95 20.80
N GLN A 129 -11.59 11.46 21.71
CA GLN A 129 -12.00 10.47 22.72
C GLN A 129 -13.15 10.97 23.60
N PRO A 130 -13.13 12.19 24.17
CA PRO A 130 -14.26 12.68 24.97
C PRO A 130 -15.57 12.78 24.17
N LEU A 131 -15.49 13.09 22.87
CA LEU A 131 -16.68 13.14 22.01
C LEU A 131 -17.31 11.77 21.84
N ILE A 132 -16.50 10.72 21.63
CA ILE A 132 -16.99 9.35 21.51
C ILE A 132 -17.66 8.91 22.81
N ILE A 133 -17.01 9.12 23.94
CA ILE A 133 -17.52 8.75 25.28
C ILE A 133 -18.87 9.44 25.51
N LYS A 134 -18.90 10.77 25.42
CA LYS A 134 -20.13 11.55 25.64
C LYS A 134 -21.27 11.16 24.71
N SER A 135 -20.97 10.73 23.48
CA SER A 135 -22.01 10.38 22.50
C SER A 135 -22.63 9.00 22.74
N LEU A 136 -21.95 8.09 23.44
CA LEU A 136 -22.31 6.68 23.53
C LEU A 136 -22.43 6.13 24.96
N GLU A 137 -22.05 6.89 25.99
CA GLU A 137 -21.92 6.41 27.38
C GLU A 137 -23.24 5.92 28.00
N ASP A 138 -24.35 6.56 27.65
CA ASP A 138 -25.70 6.29 28.17
C ASP A 138 -26.46 5.23 27.35
N LEU A 139 -25.84 4.67 26.30
CA LEU A 139 -26.44 3.57 25.55
C LEU A 139 -26.31 2.24 26.30
N ASN A 140 -27.35 1.42 26.22
CA ASN A 140 -27.33 0.03 26.68
C ASN A 140 -26.62 -0.90 25.68
N THR A 141 -25.41 -0.49 25.27
CA THR A 141 -24.53 -1.16 24.32
C THR A 141 -23.14 -1.28 24.96
N THR A 142 -22.47 -2.40 24.76
CA THR A 142 -21.06 -2.55 25.13
C THR A 142 -20.20 -1.94 24.03
N VAL A 143 -19.44 -0.90 24.36
CA VAL A 143 -18.58 -0.18 23.41
C VAL A 143 -17.13 -0.54 23.70
N TYR A 144 -16.45 -1.16 22.73
CA TYR A 144 -15.01 -1.40 22.76
C TYR A 144 -14.30 -0.27 22.01
N LEU A 145 -13.71 0.67 22.73
CA LEU A 145 -13.03 1.81 22.15
C LEU A 145 -11.53 1.55 22.06
N TYR A 146 -11.03 1.33 20.84
CA TYR A 146 -9.62 1.08 20.60
C TYR A 146 -8.85 2.40 20.63
N GLU A 147 -7.82 2.47 21.47
CA GLU A 147 -6.91 3.61 21.51
C GLU A 147 -6.01 3.65 20.27
N PRO A 148 -5.49 4.83 19.88
CA PRO A 148 -4.41 4.93 18.92
C PRO A 148 -3.19 4.17 19.45
N SER A 149 -3.06 2.93 19.02
CA SER A 149 -1.83 2.17 19.10
C SER A 149 -1.12 2.36 17.76
N GLY A 150 0.22 2.38 17.77
CA GLY A 150 0.98 2.25 16.52
C GLY A 150 0.44 1.09 15.70
N HIS A 151 0.52 1.18 14.37
CA HIS A 151 -0.06 0.22 13.42
C HIS A 151 0.00 -1.21 13.98
N PRO A 152 -1.14 -1.95 14.06
CA PRO A 152 -1.11 -3.32 14.57
C PRO A 152 -0.06 -4.13 13.83
N ASP A 153 0.58 -5.07 14.53
CA ASP A 153 1.62 -5.93 13.96
C ASP A 153 1.11 -6.48 12.62
N PRO A 154 1.78 -6.18 11.50
CA PRO A 154 1.38 -6.65 10.18
C PRO A 154 1.15 -8.16 10.10
N ASN A 155 1.74 -8.94 11.01
CA ASN A 155 1.53 -10.39 11.13
C ASN A 155 0.18 -10.81 11.70
N SER A 156 -0.58 -9.91 12.32
CA SER A 156 -1.91 -10.18 12.92
C SER A 156 -3.09 -9.90 11.97
N MET A 157 -2.83 -9.58 10.70
CA MET A 157 -3.89 -9.20 9.75
C MET A 157 -4.69 -10.41 9.26
N LYS A 158 -6.01 -10.41 9.52
CA LYS A 158 -6.96 -11.36 8.89
C LYS A 158 -7.12 -11.05 7.41
N ILE A 159 -6.61 -11.92 6.55
CA ILE A 159 -6.73 -11.79 5.09
C ILE A 159 -7.97 -12.55 4.61
N GLY A 160 -9.05 -11.82 4.33
CA GLY A 160 -10.30 -12.37 3.75
C GLY A 160 -10.31 -12.43 2.22
N THR A 161 -9.18 -12.10 1.56
CA THR A 161 -9.03 -12.24 0.11
C THR A 161 -8.38 -13.57 -0.23
N THR A 162 -8.65 -14.11 -1.43
CA THR A 162 -8.04 -15.35 -1.89
C THR A 162 -6.57 -15.14 -2.24
N LYS A 163 -5.68 -16.03 -1.78
CA LYS A 163 -4.26 -16.04 -2.16
C LYS A 163 -4.12 -16.09 -3.69
N PRO A 164 -3.48 -15.09 -4.33
CA PRO A 164 -3.23 -15.15 -5.77
C PRO A 164 -2.29 -16.32 -6.07
N LYS A 165 -2.48 -17.01 -7.20
CA LYS A 165 -1.59 -18.11 -7.60
C LYS A 165 -0.17 -17.59 -7.84
N MET A 166 0.85 -18.39 -7.49
CA MET A 166 2.21 -18.12 -7.94
C MET A 166 2.28 -18.17 -9.46
N THR A 167 3.08 -17.27 -10.02
CA THR A 167 3.37 -17.20 -11.47
C THR A 167 4.84 -16.87 -11.63
N LYS A 168 5.46 -17.21 -12.76
CA LYS A 168 6.87 -16.89 -13.06
C LYS A 168 7.25 -15.45 -12.72
N ALA A 169 6.50 -14.47 -13.24
CA ALA A 169 6.69 -13.05 -12.95
C ALA A 169 6.60 -12.67 -11.46
N ARG A 170 5.75 -13.35 -10.67
CA ARG A 170 5.63 -13.11 -9.22
C ARG A 170 6.81 -13.72 -8.48
N ALA A 171 7.18 -14.96 -8.84
CA ALA A 171 8.33 -15.64 -8.24
C ALA A 171 9.61 -14.83 -8.48
N LEU A 172 9.88 -14.43 -9.72
CA LEU A 172 11.04 -13.61 -10.07
C LEU A 172 11.05 -12.27 -9.31
N LEU A 173 9.91 -11.56 -9.26
CA LEU A 173 9.82 -10.31 -8.51
C LEU A 173 10.10 -10.51 -7.00
N LEU A 174 9.50 -11.54 -6.38
CA LEU A 174 9.72 -11.84 -4.95
C LEU A 174 11.18 -12.22 -4.67
N LEU A 175 11.83 -12.97 -5.56
CA LEU A 175 13.23 -13.37 -5.40
C LEU A 175 14.19 -12.20 -5.61
N LEU A 176 13.94 -11.30 -6.57
CA LEU A 176 14.71 -10.05 -6.69
C LEU A 176 14.57 -9.18 -5.45
N MET A 177 13.35 -9.09 -4.90
CA MET A 177 13.10 -8.37 -3.66
C MET A 177 13.84 -9.02 -2.48
N GLU A 178 13.89 -10.34 -2.38
CA GLU A 178 14.66 -11.04 -1.36
C GLU A 178 16.17 -10.79 -1.50
N GLN A 179 16.72 -10.96 -2.70
CA GLN A 179 18.14 -10.74 -2.98
C GLN A 179 18.57 -9.30 -2.68
N TYR A 180 17.74 -8.32 -3.05
CA TYR A 180 18.00 -6.92 -2.75
C TYR A 180 18.07 -6.64 -1.26
N ARG A 181 17.24 -7.30 -0.43
CA ARG A 181 17.22 -7.08 1.02
C ARG A 181 18.30 -7.83 1.77
N ALA A 182 18.82 -8.93 1.23
CA ALA A 182 19.75 -9.81 1.92
C ALA A 182 20.98 -9.08 2.54
N PRO A 183 21.58 -8.05 1.90
CA PRO A 183 22.67 -7.27 2.48
C PRO A 183 22.25 -6.23 3.54
N GLY A 184 20.95 -6.13 3.88
CA GLY A 184 20.41 -5.19 4.85
C GLY A 184 19.75 -3.94 4.28
N TYR A 185 19.49 -3.89 2.96
CA TYR A 185 18.82 -2.75 2.34
C TYR A 185 17.31 -2.74 2.62
N HIS A 186 16.76 -1.55 2.84
CA HIS A 186 15.32 -1.33 2.96
C HIS A 186 14.65 -1.40 1.59
N LEU A 187 13.43 -1.92 1.54
CA LEU A 187 12.71 -2.12 0.29
C LEU A 187 11.48 -1.21 0.24
N SER A 188 11.56 -0.09 -0.47
CA SER A 188 10.42 0.79 -0.70
C SER A 188 9.81 0.55 -2.09
N LEU A 189 8.71 1.25 -2.39
CA LEU A 189 8.12 1.24 -3.73
C LEU A 189 9.11 1.68 -4.82
N LEU A 190 10.08 2.54 -4.50
CA LEU A 190 11.09 2.98 -5.46
C LEU A 190 11.92 1.80 -5.94
N GLU A 191 12.50 1.04 -5.02
CA GLU A 191 13.36 -0.10 -5.33
C GLU A 191 12.58 -1.18 -6.08
N ILE A 192 11.35 -1.52 -5.64
CA ILE A 192 10.50 -2.50 -6.35
C ILE A 192 10.21 -2.06 -7.79
N GLN A 193 9.90 -0.78 -8.02
CA GLN A 193 9.67 -0.26 -9.37
C GLN A 193 10.92 -0.41 -10.24
N LYS A 194 12.13 -0.28 -9.66
CA LYS A 194 13.38 -0.42 -10.42
C LYS A 194 13.76 -1.88 -10.65
N LEU A 195 13.57 -2.75 -9.67
CA LEU A 195 13.76 -4.19 -9.84
C LEU A 195 12.82 -4.75 -10.90
N ALA A 196 11.54 -4.39 -10.87
CA ALA A 196 10.56 -4.81 -11.87
C ALA A 196 10.86 -4.21 -13.26
N TYR A 197 11.39 -2.99 -13.31
CA TYR A 197 11.86 -2.38 -14.55
C TYR A 197 13.00 -3.19 -15.16
N PHE A 198 14.09 -3.41 -14.42
CA PHE A 198 15.23 -4.17 -14.94
C PHE A 198 14.87 -5.61 -15.28
N LEU A 199 14.00 -6.26 -14.51
CA LEU A 199 13.51 -7.59 -14.86
C LEU A 199 12.82 -7.62 -16.23
N GLN A 200 12.00 -6.60 -16.55
CA GLN A 200 11.39 -6.47 -17.88
C GLN A 200 12.42 -6.15 -18.96
N GLU A 201 13.40 -5.30 -18.66
CA GLU A 201 14.45 -4.90 -19.60
C GLU A 201 15.43 -6.05 -19.92
N CYS A 202 15.65 -6.97 -18.97
CA CYS A 202 16.36 -8.25 -19.16
C CYS A 202 15.50 -9.32 -19.89
N GLY A 203 14.32 -8.95 -20.40
CA GLY A 203 13.53 -9.79 -21.31
C GLY A 203 12.45 -10.65 -20.66
N GLU A 204 12.22 -10.57 -19.34
CA GLU A 204 11.03 -11.22 -18.77
C GLU A 204 9.78 -10.52 -19.33
N PRO A 205 8.78 -11.25 -19.88
CA PRO A 205 7.61 -10.67 -20.55
C PRO A 205 6.58 -10.14 -19.55
N LEU A 206 7.04 -9.23 -18.68
CA LEU A 206 6.19 -8.43 -17.82
C LEU A 206 5.35 -7.51 -18.72
N ARG A 207 4.06 -7.40 -18.39
CA ARG A 207 3.14 -6.48 -19.09
C ARG A 207 3.10 -5.14 -18.35
N LEU A 208 4.24 -4.63 -17.90
CA LEU A 208 4.32 -3.38 -17.15
C LEU A 208 4.54 -2.22 -18.12
N ASN A 209 3.68 -1.20 -17.99
CA ASN A 209 3.69 -0.05 -18.87
C ASN A 209 4.55 1.05 -18.25
N PHE A 210 5.87 0.93 -18.39
CA PHE A 210 6.80 1.93 -17.85
C PHE A 210 6.72 3.24 -18.63
N VAL A 211 6.70 4.34 -17.90
CA VAL A 211 6.76 5.70 -18.44
C VAL A 211 7.86 6.53 -17.74
N LYS A 212 8.34 7.56 -18.44
CA LYS A 212 9.20 8.60 -17.88
C LYS A 212 8.46 9.30 -16.72
N TYR A 213 8.93 9.15 -15.48
CA TYR A 213 8.26 9.71 -14.30
C TYR A 213 9.24 10.40 -13.32
N ILE A 214 8.75 10.89 -12.18
CA ILE A 214 9.49 11.78 -11.26
C ILE A 214 10.85 11.19 -10.83
N TYR A 215 10.85 9.93 -10.39
CA TYR A 215 12.04 9.22 -9.90
C TYR A 215 12.57 8.19 -10.92
N GLY A 216 12.47 8.50 -12.22
CA GLY A 216 12.86 7.58 -13.30
C GLY A 216 11.66 6.75 -13.83
N PRO A 217 11.92 5.61 -14.48
CA PRO A 217 10.87 4.74 -15.05
C PRO A 217 9.87 4.29 -13.99
N TYR A 218 8.58 4.36 -14.30
CA TYR A 218 7.50 3.98 -13.38
C TYR A 218 6.35 3.29 -14.11
N ALA A 219 5.84 2.20 -13.54
CA ALA A 219 4.67 1.50 -14.04
C ALA A 219 3.53 1.54 -13.01
N GLU A 220 2.44 2.26 -13.34
CA GLU A 220 1.26 2.37 -12.46
C GLU A 220 0.60 1.01 -12.25
N ASN A 221 0.63 0.13 -13.26
CA ASN A 221 0.02 -1.18 -13.17
C ASN A 221 0.78 -2.17 -12.26
N LEU A 222 2.04 -1.90 -11.92
CA LEU A 222 2.77 -2.66 -10.89
C LEU A 222 2.10 -2.48 -9.51
N ASN A 223 1.52 -1.31 -9.23
CA ASN A 223 0.82 -1.08 -7.97
C ASN A 223 -0.34 -2.05 -7.78
N HIS A 224 -1.04 -2.42 -8.84
CA HIS A 224 -2.14 -3.40 -8.77
C HIS A 224 -1.63 -4.80 -8.44
N VAL A 225 -0.43 -5.15 -8.92
CA VAL A 225 0.24 -6.41 -8.56
C VAL A 225 0.55 -6.40 -7.07
N LEU A 226 1.23 -5.36 -6.56
CA LEU A 226 1.62 -5.26 -5.15
C LEU A 226 0.41 -5.26 -4.20
N ILE A 227 -0.68 -4.57 -4.53
CA ILE A 227 -1.95 -4.64 -3.75
C ILE A 227 -2.46 -6.08 -3.65
N ARG A 228 -2.31 -6.86 -4.73
CA ARG A 228 -2.78 -8.25 -4.77
C ARG A 228 -1.87 -9.19 -3.99
N LEU A 229 -0.57 -8.90 -3.94
CA LEU A 229 0.42 -9.65 -3.15
C LEU A 229 0.34 -9.31 -1.65
N GLU A 230 -0.11 -8.11 -1.29
CA GLU A 230 -0.21 -7.63 0.10
C GLU A 230 -1.11 -8.56 0.94
N GLY A 231 -0.56 -9.03 2.05
CA GLY A 231 -1.21 -9.98 2.95
C GLY A 231 -1.09 -11.44 2.49
N HIS A 232 -0.49 -11.73 1.34
CA HIS A 232 -0.32 -13.11 0.86
C HIS A 232 1.13 -13.52 0.65
N TYR A 233 1.91 -12.61 0.08
CA TYR A 233 3.31 -12.81 -0.25
C TYR A 233 4.21 -11.73 0.33
N ILE A 234 3.65 -10.52 0.48
CA ILE A 234 4.34 -9.35 1.03
C ILE A 234 3.47 -8.66 2.08
N ARG A 235 4.10 -7.81 2.88
CA ARG A 235 3.46 -6.94 3.87
C ARG A 235 4.15 -5.57 3.90
N GLY A 236 3.39 -4.54 4.23
CA GLY A 236 3.94 -3.18 4.41
C GLY A 236 3.86 -2.33 3.15
N TYR A 237 3.30 -2.83 2.04
CA TYR A 237 3.03 -1.98 0.89
C TYR A 237 1.83 -1.05 1.15
N GLY A 238 0.81 -1.54 1.87
CA GLY A 238 -0.29 -0.74 2.40
C GLY A 238 -0.94 0.22 1.40
N ASP A 239 -0.51 1.49 1.44
CA ASP A 239 -1.16 2.65 0.80
C ASP A 239 -0.34 3.40 -0.25
N ARG A 240 0.67 2.75 -0.85
CA ARG A 240 1.55 3.34 -1.89
C ARG A 240 2.40 4.51 -1.39
N ASN A 241 2.53 4.71 -0.08
CA ASN A 241 3.38 5.75 0.45
C ASN A 241 4.85 5.35 0.27
N SER A 242 5.66 6.19 -0.36
CA SER A 242 7.02 5.86 -0.82
C SER A 242 8.05 5.61 0.29
N LYS A 243 7.62 5.53 1.55
CA LYS A 243 8.48 5.41 2.74
C LYS A 243 8.19 4.16 3.58
N SER A 244 7.27 3.30 3.17
CA SER A 244 7.02 2.05 3.90
C SER A 244 8.02 0.97 3.46
N ASP A 245 8.64 0.32 4.45
CA ASP A 245 9.54 -0.81 4.23
C ASP A 245 8.71 -2.08 3.99
N ILE A 246 8.84 -2.65 2.80
CA ILE A 246 8.07 -3.77 2.30
C ILE A 246 8.82 -5.05 2.65
N ASN A 247 8.13 -5.92 3.37
CA ASN A 247 8.66 -7.18 3.83
C ASN A 247 8.02 -8.34 3.07
N LEU A 248 8.79 -9.40 2.85
CA LEU A 248 8.31 -10.65 2.27
C LEU A 248 8.00 -11.65 3.40
N PHE A 249 7.04 -12.53 3.18
CA PHE A 249 6.86 -13.68 4.05
C PHE A 249 7.86 -14.79 3.69
N GLU A 250 8.32 -15.56 4.69
CA GLU A 250 9.31 -16.62 4.46
C GLU A 250 8.75 -17.76 3.59
N ASP A 251 7.48 -18.15 3.82
CA ASP A 251 6.78 -19.15 3.02
C ASP A 251 6.62 -18.71 1.56
N ALA A 252 6.39 -17.41 1.32
CA ALA A 252 6.35 -16.81 -0.01
C ALA A 252 7.67 -16.93 -0.76
N ILE A 253 8.80 -16.74 -0.06
CA ILE A 253 10.14 -16.89 -0.64
C ILE A 253 10.39 -18.36 -0.99
N LEU A 254 10.09 -19.28 -0.09
CA LEU A 254 10.24 -20.72 -0.34
C LEU A 254 9.38 -21.18 -1.52
N GLU A 255 8.11 -20.78 -1.57
CA GLU A 255 7.20 -21.05 -2.69
C GLU A 255 7.75 -20.50 -4.01
N ALA A 256 8.32 -19.29 -4.00
CA ALA A 256 8.92 -18.68 -5.19
C ALA A 256 10.18 -19.43 -5.66
N LYS A 257 11.06 -19.83 -4.73
CA LYS A 257 12.28 -20.61 -5.03
C LYS A 257 11.93 -21.96 -5.63
N GLU A 258 10.96 -22.67 -5.05
CA GLU A 258 10.48 -23.94 -5.55
C GLU A 258 9.89 -23.80 -6.96
N PHE A 259 9.07 -22.76 -7.18
CA PHE A 259 8.37 -22.53 -8.45
C PHE A 259 9.31 -22.37 -9.67
N ILE A 260 10.47 -21.74 -9.50
CA ILE A 260 11.43 -21.52 -10.60
C ILE A 260 12.68 -22.42 -10.52
N SER A 261 12.72 -23.37 -9.59
CA SER A 261 13.92 -24.19 -9.31
C SER A 261 14.49 -24.93 -10.52
N HIS A 262 13.65 -25.27 -11.49
CA HIS A 262 14.01 -25.99 -12.73
C HIS A 262 13.94 -25.09 -13.98
N ASP A 263 13.80 -23.78 -13.81
CA ASP A 263 13.72 -22.81 -14.90
C ASP A 263 15.04 -22.04 -15.00
N GLU A 264 16.01 -22.62 -15.72
CA GLU A 264 17.36 -22.05 -15.89
C GLU A 264 17.34 -20.64 -16.48
N GLU A 265 16.39 -20.34 -17.38
CA GLU A 265 16.25 -19.02 -17.98
C GLU A 265 15.83 -17.98 -16.95
N SER A 266 14.87 -18.32 -16.08
CA SER A 266 14.46 -17.48 -14.96
C SER A 266 15.59 -17.23 -13.97
N LEU A 267 16.36 -18.28 -13.62
CA LEU A 267 17.50 -18.17 -12.71
C LEU A 267 18.61 -17.29 -13.31
N LYS A 268 18.88 -17.42 -14.61
CA LYS A 268 19.82 -16.56 -15.33
C LYS A 268 19.38 -15.11 -15.30
N ARG A 269 18.09 -14.82 -15.56
CA ARG A 269 17.54 -13.46 -15.47
C ARG A 269 17.68 -12.83 -14.08
N LEU A 270 17.52 -13.62 -13.01
CA LEU A 270 17.78 -13.12 -11.65
C LEU A 270 19.23 -12.68 -11.48
N GLU A 271 20.18 -13.50 -11.92
CA GLU A 271 21.60 -13.18 -11.82
C GLU A 271 21.99 -11.98 -12.69
N GLU A 272 21.42 -11.86 -13.90
CA GLU A 272 21.62 -10.69 -14.77
C GLU A 272 21.16 -9.39 -14.08
N VAL A 273 19.96 -9.37 -13.49
CA VAL A 273 19.48 -8.19 -12.76
C VAL A 273 20.33 -7.90 -11.53
N LYS A 274 20.73 -8.94 -10.78
CA LYS A 274 21.59 -8.80 -9.60
C LYS A 274 22.94 -8.16 -9.96
N ASN A 275 23.61 -8.65 -11.00
CA ASN A 275 24.88 -8.10 -11.47
C ASN A 275 24.71 -6.67 -12.01
N LEU A 276 23.58 -6.40 -12.69
CA LEU A 276 23.29 -5.07 -13.22
C LEU A 276 23.15 -4.01 -12.11
N ILE A 277 22.57 -4.36 -10.96
CA ILE A 277 22.34 -3.41 -9.87
C ILE A 277 23.48 -3.35 -8.85
N GLU A 278 24.52 -4.16 -9.02
CA GLU A 278 25.65 -4.23 -8.08
C GLU A 278 26.32 -2.87 -7.92
N GLY A 279 26.41 -2.38 -6.68
CA GLY A 279 26.93 -1.05 -6.34
C GLY A 279 25.93 0.11 -6.49
N TYR A 280 24.68 -0.17 -6.89
CA TYR A 280 23.60 0.80 -7.04
C TYR A 280 22.43 0.60 -6.07
N GLU A 281 22.55 -0.26 -5.07
CA GLU A 281 21.49 -0.72 -4.15
C GLU A 281 21.05 0.33 -3.10
N THR A 282 21.43 1.59 -3.28
CA THR A 282 20.86 2.70 -2.51
C THR A 282 19.68 3.30 -3.26
N PRO A 283 18.73 3.98 -2.60
CA PRO A 283 17.62 4.65 -3.30
C PRO A 283 18.12 5.63 -4.37
N TYR A 284 19.24 6.32 -4.10
CA TYR A 284 19.92 7.18 -5.05
C TYR A 284 20.48 6.39 -6.25
N GLY A 285 21.19 5.29 -5.98
CA GLY A 285 21.80 4.44 -7.00
C GLY A 285 20.75 3.82 -7.92
N MET A 286 19.69 3.23 -7.36
CA MET A 286 18.60 2.63 -8.14
C MET A 286 17.87 3.68 -8.98
N GLU A 287 17.63 4.87 -8.44
CA GLU A 287 17.06 5.99 -9.21
C GLU A 287 17.99 6.40 -10.36
N LEU A 288 19.29 6.54 -10.10
CA LEU A 288 20.30 6.95 -11.08
C LEU A 288 20.43 5.91 -12.20
N LEU A 289 20.69 4.65 -11.86
CA LEU A 289 20.87 3.55 -12.80
C LEU A 289 19.69 3.43 -13.76
N ALA A 290 18.46 3.41 -13.23
CA ALA A 290 17.26 3.30 -14.06
C ALA A 290 17.00 4.56 -14.90
N THR A 291 17.38 5.74 -14.41
CA THR A 291 17.27 7.00 -15.18
C THR A 291 18.25 6.99 -16.35
N VAL A 292 19.51 6.60 -16.13
CA VAL A 292 20.54 6.57 -17.19
C VAL A 292 20.19 5.50 -18.22
N HIS A 293 19.84 4.29 -17.79
CA HIS A 293 19.42 3.21 -18.69
C HIS A 293 18.22 3.65 -19.57
N TRP A 294 17.19 4.26 -18.97
CA TRP A 294 16.05 4.79 -19.72
C TRP A 294 16.46 5.86 -20.74
N SER A 295 17.40 6.74 -20.37
CA SER A 295 17.84 7.83 -21.24
C SER A 295 18.61 7.32 -22.46
N ILE A 296 19.40 6.26 -22.29
CA ILE A 296 20.09 5.58 -23.40
C ILE A 296 19.07 4.86 -24.27
N LYS A 297 18.21 4.01 -23.69
CA LYS A 297 17.33 3.13 -24.45
C LYS A 297 16.15 3.83 -25.12
N TYR A 298 15.57 4.85 -24.47
CA TYR A 298 14.32 5.50 -24.91
C TYR A 298 14.46 6.99 -25.18
N GLY A 299 15.64 7.59 -24.94
CA GLY A 299 15.85 9.03 -25.08
C GLY A 299 16.26 9.49 -26.48
N ASN A 300 16.36 8.59 -27.47
CA ASN A 300 16.96 8.85 -28.79
C ASN A 300 18.41 9.36 -28.75
N ASN A 301 19.13 9.10 -27.65
CA ASN A 301 20.50 9.56 -27.46
C ASN A 301 21.50 8.46 -27.84
N SER A 302 22.68 8.84 -28.33
CA SER A 302 23.77 7.87 -28.53
C SER A 302 24.37 7.46 -27.19
N ILE A 303 24.60 6.15 -26.98
CA ILE A 303 25.25 5.65 -25.75
C ILE A 303 26.65 6.26 -25.54
N MET A 304 27.30 6.70 -26.62
CA MET A 304 28.64 7.27 -26.61
C MET A 304 28.68 8.80 -26.40
N ASP A 305 27.53 9.48 -26.42
CA ASP A 305 27.47 10.93 -26.19
C ASP A 305 27.06 11.24 -24.75
N PHE A 306 28.08 11.40 -23.91
CA PHE A 306 27.91 11.74 -22.50
C PHE A 306 27.18 13.07 -22.29
N ASP A 307 27.43 14.07 -23.13
CA ASP A 307 26.86 15.40 -22.93
C ASP A 307 25.38 15.41 -23.33
N GLU A 308 25.01 14.68 -24.38
CA GLU A 308 23.61 14.47 -24.78
C GLU A 308 22.80 13.77 -23.66
N ILE A 309 23.33 12.68 -23.10
CA ILE A 309 22.68 11.95 -21.99
C ILE A 309 22.56 12.83 -20.73
N ILE A 310 23.62 13.58 -20.37
CA ILE A 310 23.59 14.49 -19.22
C ILE A 310 22.49 15.55 -19.42
N ASN A 311 22.42 16.17 -20.59
CA ASN A 311 21.42 17.18 -20.91
C ASN A 311 20.00 16.61 -20.89
N TYR A 312 19.81 15.40 -21.42
CA TYR A 312 18.52 14.70 -21.37
C TYR A 312 18.07 14.41 -19.93
N ILE A 313 18.99 13.96 -19.06
CA ILE A 313 18.68 13.68 -17.66
C ILE A 313 18.40 14.96 -16.87
N HIS A 314 19.19 16.00 -17.09
CA HIS A 314 19.02 17.30 -16.41
C HIS A 314 17.74 18.02 -16.85
N SER A 315 17.29 17.83 -18.09
CA SER A 315 15.99 18.32 -18.57
C SER A 315 14.79 17.48 -18.14
N TRP A 316 15.01 16.31 -17.52
CA TRP A 316 13.92 15.45 -17.05
C TRP A 316 13.10 16.14 -15.94
N ASN A 317 13.78 16.78 -14.97
CA ASN A 317 13.19 17.70 -14.00
C ASN A 317 14.29 18.45 -13.21
N GLU A 318 13.94 19.60 -12.61
CA GLU A 318 14.85 20.41 -11.80
C GLU A 318 15.56 19.64 -10.69
N ARG A 319 14.85 18.71 -10.02
CA ARG A 319 15.45 17.91 -8.94
C ARG A 319 16.60 17.06 -9.47
N LYS A 320 16.45 16.38 -10.61
CA LYS A 320 17.49 15.52 -11.18
C LYS A 320 18.72 16.31 -11.60
N LYS A 321 18.54 17.53 -12.12
CA LYS A 321 19.64 18.46 -12.42
C LYS A 321 20.51 18.75 -11.20
N HIS A 322 19.89 18.92 -10.03
CA HIS A 322 20.62 19.19 -8.78
C HIS A 322 21.18 17.93 -8.09
N VAL A 323 20.47 16.80 -8.19
CA VAL A 323 20.79 15.58 -7.44
C VAL A 323 21.80 14.68 -8.20
N PHE A 324 21.74 14.65 -9.53
CA PHE A 324 22.62 13.80 -10.34
C PHE A 324 23.83 14.57 -10.85
N LYS A 325 24.98 14.32 -10.21
CA LYS A 325 26.28 14.86 -10.61
C LYS A 325 26.72 14.24 -11.94
N ASN A 326 27.30 15.04 -12.83
CA ASN A 326 27.79 14.59 -14.13
C ASN A 326 28.73 13.39 -14.02
N ASN A 327 29.64 13.37 -13.03
CA ASN A 327 30.55 12.24 -12.82
C ASN A 327 29.81 10.93 -12.44
N HIS A 328 28.71 11.02 -11.70
CA HIS A 328 27.93 9.82 -11.36
C HIS A 328 27.22 9.28 -12.61
N ILE A 329 26.62 10.17 -13.42
CA ILE A 329 26.01 9.80 -14.71
C ILE A 329 27.03 9.10 -15.61
N LYS A 330 28.24 9.66 -15.75
CA LYS A 330 29.33 9.07 -16.56
C LYS A 330 29.71 7.66 -16.09
N LYS A 331 29.92 7.46 -14.77
CA LYS A 331 30.22 6.14 -14.21
C LYS A 331 29.08 5.14 -14.44
N THR A 332 27.83 5.60 -14.37
CA THR A 332 26.67 4.75 -14.63
C THR A 332 26.54 4.37 -16.10
N MET A 333 26.88 5.26 -17.03
CA MET A 333 26.95 4.93 -18.45
C MET A 333 28.00 3.85 -18.70
N GLN A 334 29.22 4.01 -18.16
CA GLN A 334 30.29 3.01 -18.27
C GLN A 334 29.89 1.65 -17.67
N HIS A 335 29.18 1.66 -16.54
CA HIS A 335 28.62 0.44 -15.95
C HIS A 335 27.64 -0.24 -16.89
N LEU A 336 26.70 0.52 -17.47
CA LEU A 336 25.67 0.00 -18.38
C LEU A 336 26.22 -0.48 -19.73
N GLU A 337 27.32 0.08 -20.23
CA GLU A 337 27.98 -0.39 -21.45
C GLU A 337 28.37 -1.88 -21.39
N ILE A 338 28.64 -2.41 -20.20
CA ILE A 338 28.98 -3.83 -19.99
C ILE A 338 27.75 -4.74 -20.18
N PHE A 339 26.55 -4.23 -19.86
CA PHE A 339 25.30 -5.00 -19.86
C PHE A 339 24.41 -4.75 -21.07
N MET A 340 24.72 -3.73 -21.89
CA MET A 340 23.96 -3.37 -23.09
C MET A 340 24.59 -3.89 -24.40
N GLN A 341 25.72 -4.60 -24.32
CA GLN A 341 26.30 -5.39 -25.40
C GLN A 341 25.62 -6.75 -25.49
#